data_AF-A0A1N6EB11-F1
#
_entry.id   AF-A0A1N6EB11-F1
#
_cell.length_a   1.000
_cell.length_b   1.000
_cell.length_c   1.000
_cell.angle_alpha   90.00
_cell.angle_beta   90.00
_cell.angle_gamma   90.00
#
_symmetry.space_group_name_H-M   'P 1'
#
loop_
_entity.id
_entity.type
_entity.pdbx_description
1 polymer ?
#
loop_
_entity_poly.entity_id
_entity_poly.type
_entity_poly.pdbx_seq_one_letter_code
_entity_poly.pdbx_strand_id
1 'polypeptide(L)'
;MIAALLYIMTVGFYLFTNSQETSLKEAVICMAVVGIYCFWHLAIPPFAATPNFYTERAFGIVPFVSMWAILFPHFAINQIPIVTRTLGWIGLFAMTVILAIFKLLVW
;
A
#
# COMPACT_ATOMS: atom_id res chain seq x y z
N MET A 1 3.02 3.04 -13.29
CA MET A 1 4.50 3.15 -13.09
C MET A 1 4.88 3.62 -11.68
N ILE A 2 4.33 4.72 -11.15
CA ILE A 2 4.67 5.26 -9.82
C ILE A 2 4.53 4.21 -8.71
N ALA A 3 3.43 3.44 -8.70
CA ALA A 3 3.20 2.40 -7.70
C ALA A 3 4.33 1.34 -7.67
N ALA A 4 4.79 0.87 -8.83
CA ALA A 4 5.87 -0.11 -8.90
C ALA A 4 7.19 0.44 -8.34
N LEU A 5 7.50 1.71 -8.64
CA LEU A 5 8.69 2.37 -8.11
C LEU A 5 8.61 2.51 -6.59
N LEU A 6 7.49 2.98 -6.06
CA LEU A 6 7.29 3.13 -4.61
C LEU A 6 7.37 1.77 -3.90
N TYR A 7 6.85 0.71 -4.52
CA TYR A 7 6.95 -0.65 -3.98
C TYR A 7 8.40 -1.11 -3.88
N ILE A 8 9.15 -1.04 -4.98
CA ILE A 8 10.56 -1.44 -5.01
C ILE A 8 11.37 -0.62 -4.01
N MET A 9 11.16 0.70 -3.96
CA MET A 9 11.85 1.58 -3.01
C MET A 9 11.53 1.20 -1.56
N THR A 10 10.26 0.94 -1.22
CA THR A 10 9.84 0.62 0.15
C THR A 10 10.36 -0.75 0.59
N VAL A 11 10.29 -1.75 -0.29
CA VAL A 11 10.86 -3.09 -0.04
C VAL A 11 12.37 -3.02 0.09
N GLY A 12 13.06 -2.31 -0.82
CA GLY A 12 14.50 -2.13 -0.76
C GLY A 12 14.94 -1.40 0.53
N PHE A 13 14.20 -0.38 0.94
CA PHE A 13 14.44 0.32 2.19
C PHE A 13 14.21 -0.57 3.43
N TYR A 14 13.17 -1.40 3.43
CA TYR A 14 12.93 -2.39 4.48
C TYR A 14 14.10 -3.38 4.61
N LEU A 15 14.59 -3.91 3.49
CA LEU A 15 15.73 -4.82 3.46
C LEU A 15 17.03 -4.16 3.91
N PHE A 16 17.26 -2.90 3.51
CA PHE A 16 18.45 -2.13 3.90
C PHE A 16 18.48 -1.79 5.39
N THR A 17 17.32 -1.44 5.96
CA THR A 17 17.22 -1.04 7.37
C THR A 17 17.17 -2.21 8.35
N ASN A 18 17.01 -3.45 7.86
CA ASN A 18 16.87 -4.66 8.66
C ASN A 18 15.92 -4.46 9.86
N SER A 19 14.75 -3.88 9.59
CA SER A 19 13.80 -3.46 10.64
C SER A 19 13.28 -4.68 11.41
N GLN A 20 13.79 -4.88 12.64
CA GLN A 20 13.41 -5.98 13.52
C GLN A 20 12.11 -5.73 14.28
N GLU A 21 11.62 -4.49 14.28
CA GLU A 21 10.40 -4.08 15.00
C GLU A 21 9.17 -4.78 14.44
N THR A 22 9.11 -4.97 13.12
CA THR A 22 8.00 -5.66 12.45
C THR A 22 8.36 -7.12 12.27
N SER A 23 7.50 -8.02 12.75
CA SER A 23 7.74 -9.45 12.60
C SER A 23 7.90 -9.79 11.11
N LEU A 24 8.87 -10.65 10.79
CA LEU A 24 9.14 -11.06 9.40
C LEU A 24 7.86 -11.55 8.72
N LYS A 25 7.03 -12.33 9.43
CA LYS A 25 5.75 -12.83 8.92
C LYS A 25 4.81 -11.68 8.54
N GLU A 26 4.63 -10.71 9.42
CA GLU A 26 3.75 -9.56 9.18
C GLU A 26 4.27 -8.69 8.02
N ALA A 27 5.58 -8.45 7.96
CA ALA A 27 6.20 -7.70 6.88
C ALA A 27 6.02 -8.39 5.52
N VAL A 28 6.24 -9.71 5.45
CA VAL A 28 6.04 -10.51 4.24
C VAL A 28 4.58 -10.50 3.80
N ILE A 29 3.62 -10.66 4.72
CA ILE A 29 2.20 -10.59 4.39
C ILE A 29 1.83 -9.20 3.86
N CYS A 30 2.29 -8.13 4.51
CA CYS A 30 2.07 -6.76 4.05
C CYS A 30 2.64 -6.54 2.64
N MET A 31 3.89 -6.94 2.40
CA MET A 31 4.53 -6.84 1.09
C MET A 31 3.78 -7.64 0.02
N ALA A 32 3.27 -8.83 0.34
CA ALA A 32 2.49 -9.63 -0.58
C ALA A 32 1.13 -8.96 -0.92
N VAL A 33 0.41 -8.47 0.09
CA VAL A 33 -0.90 -7.80 -0.11
C VAL A 33 -0.74 -6.55 -0.96
N VAL A 34 0.25 -5.69 -0.66
CA VAL A 34 0.52 -4.49 -1.46
C VAL A 34 1.00 -4.85 -2.87
N GLY A 35 1.76 -5.93 -3.02
CA GLY A 35 2.18 -6.45 -4.33
C GLY A 35 0.98 -6.87 -5.19
N ILE A 36 0.04 -7.63 -4.61
CA ILE A 36 -1.21 -8.03 -5.26
C ILE A 36 -2.04 -6.78 -5.62
N TYR A 37 -2.16 -5.82 -4.70
CA TYR A 37 -2.84 -4.56 -4.96
C TYR A 37 -2.23 -3.83 -6.17
N CYS A 38 -0.91 -3.69 -6.21
CA CYS A 38 -0.22 -3.02 -7.31
C CYS A 38 -0.40 -3.75 -8.63
N PHE A 39 -0.34 -5.09 -8.61
CA PHE A 39 -0.61 -5.91 -9.78
C PHE A 39 -2.03 -5.69 -10.29
N TRP A 40 -3.04 -5.74 -9.41
CA TRP A 40 -4.43 -5.48 -9.79
C TRP A 40 -4.60 -4.05 -10.37
N HIS A 41 -4.02 -3.05 -9.71
CA HIS A 41 -4.09 -1.66 -10.15
C HIS A 41 -3.48 -1.47 -11.56
N LEU A 42 -2.36 -2.14 -11.88
CA LEU A 42 -1.64 -1.98 -13.15
C LEU A 42 -2.12 -2.91 -14.27
N ALA A 43 -2.50 -4.14 -13.95
CA ALA A 43 -2.84 -5.17 -14.94
C ALA A 43 -4.27 -5.00 -15.48
N ILE A 44 -5.18 -4.49 -14.67
CA ILE A 44 -6.55 -4.24 -15.10
C ILE A 44 -6.64 -2.80 -15.61
N PRO A 45 -7.15 -2.53 -16.82
CA PRO A 45 -7.20 -1.20 -17.40
C PRO A 45 -8.01 -0.19 -16.54
N PRO A 46 -7.75 1.13 -16.68
CA PRO A 46 -8.35 2.16 -15.84
C PRO A 46 -9.84 2.40 -16.09
N PHE A 47 -10.44 3.10 -15.12
CA PHE A 47 -11.88 3.19 -14.78
C PHE A 47 -12.77 4.07 -15.65
N ALA A 48 -12.24 4.68 -16.69
CA ALA A 48 -12.99 5.60 -17.53
C ALA A 48 -12.28 5.76 -18.87
N ALA A 49 -13.02 6.17 -19.91
CA ALA A 49 -12.42 6.57 -21.19
C ALA A 49 -11.35 7.68 -21.01
N THR A 50 -11.42 8.45 -19.92
CA THR A 50 -10.43 9.45 -19.49
C THR A 50 -10.25 9.42 -17.97
N PRO A 51 -9.33 8.60 -17.42
CA PRO A 51 -9.01 8.66 -16.00
C PRO A 51 -8.46 10.05 -15.66
N ASN A 52 -9.01 10.68 -14.61
CA ASN A 52 -8.45 11.91 -14.09
C ASN A 52 -7.05 11.61 -13.52
N PHE A 53 -6.05 12.38 -13.96
CA PHE A 53 -4.64 12.26 -13.57
C PHE A 53 -4.44 12.12 -12.05
N TYR A 54 -5.24 12.83 -11.26
CA TYR A 54 -5.16 12.78 -9.80
C TYR A 54 -5.67 11.45 -9.22
N THR A 55 -6.69 10.85 -9.84
CA THR A 55 -7.30 9.60 -9.38
C THR A 55 -6.34 8.43 -9.56
N GLU A 56 -5.73 8.30 -10.73
CA GLU A 56 -4.73 7.25 -10.99
C GLU A 56 -3.53 7.35 -10.04
N ARG A 57 -3.07 8.59 -9.77
CA ARG A 57 -1.98 8.83 -8.82
C ARG A 57 -2.35 8.50 -7.38
N ALA A 58 -3.57 8.82 -6.95
CA ALA A 58 -4.02 8.52 -5.59
C ALA A 58 -4.01 7.00 -5.34
N PHE A 59 -4.60 6.20 -6.23
CA PHE A 59 -4.56 4.74 -6.13
C PHE A 59 -3.13 4.19 -6.22
N GLY A 60 -2.23 4.87 -6.94
CA GLY A 60 -0.82 4.50 -7.01
C GLY A 60 0.05 4.94 -5.83
N ILE A 61 -0.42 5.79 -4.91
CA ILE A 61 0.40 6.35 -3.80
C ILE A 61 -0.15 5.95 -2.43
N VAL A 62 -1.47 6.03 -2.23
CA VAL A 62 -2.07 5.80 -0.91
C VAL A 62 -1.80 4.42 -0.28
N PRO A 63 -1.81 3.28 -1.01
CA PRO A 63 -1.44 1.99 -0.41
C PRO A 63 -0.02 1.99 0.20
N PHE A 64 0.89 2.83 -0.29
CA PHE A 64 2.24 2.94 0.26
C PHE A 64 2.27 3.66 1.59
N VAL A 65 1.37 4.61 1.83
CA VAL A 65 1.23 5.25 3.15
C VAL A 65 0.85 4.19 4.20
N SER A 66 -0.11 3.32 3.85
CA SER A 66 -0.49 2.18 4.69
C SER A 66 0.65 1.18 4.87
N MET A 67 1.37 0.85 3.80
CA MET A 67 2.54 -0.04 3.85
C MET A 67 3.63 0.50 4.79
N TRP A 68 3.93 1.80 4.70
CA TRP A 68 4.89 2.46 5.57
C TRP A 68 4.47 2.44 7.03
N ALA A 69 3.19 2.68 7.33
CA ALA A 69 2.65 2.60 8.68
C ALA A 69 2.76 1.19 9.29
N ILE A 70 2.64 0.13 8.46
CA ILE A 70 2.80 -1.26 8.89
C ILE A 70 4.26 -1.62 9.10
N LEU A 71 5.12 -1.32 8.12
CA LEU A 71 6.53 -1.74 8.11
C LEU A 71 7.39 -0.92 9.08
N PHE A 72 7.12 0.37 9.20
CA PHE A 72 7.93 1.31 9.96
C PHE A 72 7.10 2.12 10.97
N PRO A 73 6.39 1.46 11.90
CA PRO A 73 5.53 2.17 12.85
C PRO A 73 6.30 3.12 13.78
N HIS A 74 7.60 2.89 13.96
CA HIS A 74 8.47 3.73 14.79
C HIS A 74 8.71 5.14 14.26
N PHE A 75 8.46 5.40 12.97
CA PHE A 75 8.56 6.77 12.44
C PHE A 75 7.36 7.64 12.83
N ALA A 76 6.29 7.05 13.38
CA ALA A 76 5.18 7.80 13.92
C ALA A 76 5.58 8.40 15.28
N ILE A 77 5.97 9.68 15.26
CA ILE A 77 6.33 10.44 16.47
C ILE A 77 5.15 10.42 17.45
N ASN A 78 5.42 9.99 18.68
CA ASN A 78 4.46 9.91 19.80
C ASN A 78 3.30 8.91 19.63
N GLN A 79 3.39 7.93 18.73
CA GLN A 79 2.37 6.88 18.60
C GLN A 79 2.83 5.51 19.09
N ILE A 80 1.87 4.74 19.63
CA ILE A 80 2.10 3.36 20.03
C ILE A 80 2.22 2.51 18.76
N PRO A 81 3.34 1.78 18.54
CA PRO A 81 3.59 1.08 17.28
C PRO A 81 2.46 0.16 16.82
N ILE A 82 1.77 -0.51 17.76
CA ILE A 82 0.66 -1.41 17.45
C ILE A 82 -0.56 -0.69 16.88
N VAL A 83 -0.83 0.54 17.33
CA VAL A 83 -1.94 1.36 16.84
C VAL A 83 -1.64 1.82 15.42
N THR A 84 -0.42 2.28 15.16
CA THR A 84 0.03 2.70 13.83
C THR A 84 -0.04 1.55 12.82
N ARG A 85 0.37 0.33 13.21
CA ARG A 85 0.22 -0.86 12.35
C ARG A 85 -1.23 -1.21 12.07
N THR A 86 -2.08 -1.19 13.10
CA THR A 86 -3.50 -1.51 12.97
C THR A 86 -4.19 -0.53 12.02
N LEU A 87 -3.89 0.77 12.17
CA LEU A 87 -4.38 1.80 11.25
C LEU A 87 -3.85 1.59 9.82
N GLY A 88 -2.59 1.19 9.68
CA GLY A 88 -2.02 0.82 8.39
C GLY A 88 -2.78 -0.32 7.71
N TRP A 89 -3.11 -1.39 8.45
CA TRP A 89 -3.91 -2.51 7.94
C TRP A 89 -5.34 -2.09 7.56
N ILE A 90 -6.00 -1.29 8.40
CA ILE A 90 -7.34 -0.76 8.11
C ILE A 90 -7.31 0.08 6.82
N GLY A 91 -6.31 0.96 6.68
CA GLY A 91 -6.15 1.79 5.48
C GLY A 91 -5.89 0.96 4.23
N LEU A 92 -5.03 -0.07 4.32
CA LEU A 92 -4.74 -0.97 3.20
C LEU A 92 -5.96 -1.76 2.76
N PHE A 93 -6.73 -2.29 3.73
CA PHE A 93 -7.97 -3.01 3.46
C PHE A 93 -9.01 -2.10 2.81
N ALA A 94 -9.25 -0.92 3.37
CA ALA A 94 -10.19 0.05 2.84
C ALA A 94 -9.84 0.45 1.39
N MET A 95 -8.56 0.74 1.12
CA MET A 95 -8.11 1.09 -0.25
C MET A 95 -8.24 -0.07 -1.23
N THR A 96 -8.04 -1.31 -0.77
CA THR A 96 -8.23 -2.50 -1.60
C THR A 96 -9.71 -2.69 -1.95
N VAL A 97 -10.60 -2.52 -0.98
CA VAL A 97 -12.06 -2.58 -1.20
C VAL A 97 -12.49 -1.46 -2.16
N ILE A 98 -12.02 -0.24 -1.97
CA ILE A 98 -12.33 0.87 -2.87
C ILE A 98 -11.84 0.55 -4.28
N LEU A 99 -10.58 0.12 -4.44
CA LEU A 99 -10.05 -0.27 -5.75
C LEU A 99 -10.93 -1.36 -6.40
N ALA A 100 -11.37 -2.36 -5.63
CA ALA A 100 -12.23 -3.42 -6.13
C ALA A 100 -13.63 -2.91 -6.53
N ILE A 101 -14.25 -2.03 -5.72
CA ILE A 101 -15.54 -1.41 -6.03
C ILE A 101 -15.46 -0.64 -7.34
N PHE A 102 -14.41 0.18 -7.51
CA PHE A 102 -14.16 0.83 -8.79
C PHE A 102 -14.02 -0.29 -9.83
N LYS A 103 -12.96 -1.13 -9.76
CA LYS A 103 -12.63 -2.21 -10.72
C LYS A 103 -13.76 -3.13 -11.18
N LEU A 104 -14.71 -3.46 -10.32
CA LEU A 104 -15.72 -4.47 -10.59
C LEU A 104 -17.13 -3.91 -10.80
N LEU A 105 -17.48 -2.76 -10.20
CA LEU A 105 -18.86 -2.27 -10.16
C LEU A 105 -19.09 -0.99 -10.98
N VAL A 106 -18.06 -0.16 -11.18
CA VAL A 106 -18.21 1.12 -11.89
C VAL A 106 -17.87 0.97 -13.39
N TRP A 107 -18.11 -0.23 -13.96
CA TRP A 107 -17.79 -0.56 -15.35
C TRP A 107 -18.63 0.25 -16.34
#